data_AF-A0ABD2GN50-F1
#
_entry.id   AF-A0ABD2GN50-F1
#
_cell.length_a   1.000
_cell.length_b   1.000
_cell.length_c   1.000
_cell.angle_alpha   90.00
_cell.angle_beta   90.00
_cell.angle_gamma   90.00
#
_symmetry.space_group_name_H-M   'P 1'
#
loop_
_entity.id
_entity.type
_entity.pdbx_description
1 polymer ?
#
loop_
_entity_poly.entity_id
_entity_poly.type
_entity_poly.pdbx_seq_one_letter_code
_entity_poly.pdbx_strand_id
1 'polypeptide(L)'
;MSGIYWGLTVMDLMAQLPRMNRPEIVDFIKSCQHECGGLSASIGHDPHLLYTLSAVQIQCLYDSVDALDVDKVVEYIEGLQIKMPKQEMLNRRQFQADLATPLILVTMLFCFSEIQKRIRTTCGFIFWT
;
A
#
# COMPACT_ATOMS: atom_id res chain seq x y z
N MET A 1 -7.92 9.46 3.77
CA MET A 1 -6.82 8.69 3.14
C MET A 1 -7.02 8.46 1.63
N SER A 2 -8.06 7.73 1.18
CA SER A 2 -8.21 7.39 -0.26
C SER A 2 -8.36 8.61 -1.20
N GLY A 3 -9.04 9.67 -0.76
CA GLY A 3 -9.12 10.91 -1.54
C GLY A 3 -7.76 11.59 -1.76
N ILE A 4 -6.87 11.51 -0.75
CA ILE A 4 -5.50 12.03 -0.84
C ILE A 4 -4.73 11.22 -1.88
N TYR A 5 -4.80 9.89 -1.82
CA TYR A 5 -4.14 9.01 -2.80
C TYR A 5 -4.56 9.33 -4.24
N TRP A 6 -5.86 9.40 -4.53
CA TRP A 6 -6.33 9.71 -5.88
C TRP A 6 -5.93 11.11 -6.33
N GLY A 7 -6.06 12.10 -5.45
CA GLY A 7 -5.64 13.47 -5.74
C GLY A 7 -4.16 13.55 -6.08
N LEU A 8 -3.30 12.90 -5.28
CA LEU A 8 -1.86 12.87 -5.52
C LEU A 8 -1.48 12.09 -6.77
N THR A 9 -2.19 11.00 -7.07
CA THR A 9 -1.97 10.22 -8.29
C THR A 9 -2.24 11.09 -9.53
N VAL A 10 -3.33 11.87 -9.53
CA VAL A 10 -3.61 12.82 -10.62
C VAL A 10 -2.50 13.88 -10.73
N MET A 11 -2.02 14.40 -9.60
CA MET A 11 -0.94 15.37 -9.59
C MET A 11 0.39 14.78 -10.10
N ASP A 12 0.71 13.52 -9.78
CA ASP A 12 1.87 12.80 -10.35
C ASP A 12 1.73 12.61 -11.85
N LEU A 13 0.55 12.18 -12.32
CA LEU A 13 0.27 12.00 -13.75
C LEU A 13 0.41 13.31 -14.54
N MET A 14 0.05 14.44 -13.94
CA MET A 14 0.21 15.77 -14.55
C MET A 14 1.62 16.35 -14.39
N ALA A 15 2.57 15.62 -13.79
CA ALA A 15 3.89 16.11 -13.40
C ALA A 15 3.83 17.39 -12.54
N GLN A 16 2.77 17.54 -11.74
CA GLN A 16 2.52 18.67 -10.84
C GLN A 16 2.65 18.26 -9.36
N LEU A 17 3.09 17.04 -9.05
CA LEU A 17 3.30 16.55 -7.69
C LEU A 17 4.10 17.51 -6.79
N PRO A 18 5.15 18.21 -7.26
CA PRO A 18 5.89 19.18 -6.43
C PRO A 18 5.07 20.37 -5.91
N ARG A 19 3.86 20.61 -6.43
CA ARG A 19 2.95 21.66 -5.95
C ARG A 19 2.19 21.26 -4.70
N MET A 20 2.20 19.98 -4.35
CA MET A 20 1.53 19.44 -3.17
C MET A 20 2.40 19.59 -1.94
N ASN A 21 1.79 19.85 -0.78
CA ASN A 21 2.52 19.99 0.47
C ASN A 21 2.94 18.62 1.03
N ARG A 22 4.04 18.07 0.50
CA ARG A 22 4.60 16.78 0.92
C ARG A 22 4.73 16.62 2.45
N PRO A 23 5.38 17.54 3.20
CA PRO A 23 5.59 17.33 4.63
C PRO A 23 4.27 17.25 5.40
N GLU A 24 3.32 18.14 5.12
CA GLU A 24 2.00 18.12 5.76
C GLU A 24 1.24 16.82 5.49
N ILE A 25 1.30 16.31 4.26
CA ILE A 25 0.65 15.06 3.89
C ILE A 25 1.31 13.87 4.58
N VAL A 26 2.65 13.80 4.59
CA VAL A 26 3.39 12.72 5.23
C VAL A 26 3.11 12.71 6.74
N ASP A 27 3.12 13.88 7.39
CA ASP A 27 2.84 13.99 8.82
C ASP A 27 1.39 13.61 9.15
N PHE A 28 0.43 13.99 8.30
CA PHE A 28 -0.95 13.55 8.44
C PHE A 28 -1.06 12.02 8.34
N ILE A 29 -0.41 11.38 7.36
CA ILE A 29 -0.45 9.93 7.19
C ILE A 29 0.15 9.23 8.41
N LYS A 30 1.29 9.70 8.90
CA LYS A 30 1.90 9.18 10.15
C LYS A 30 0.93 9.25 11.33
N SER A 31 0.24 10.37 11.49
CA SER A 31 -0.74 10.54 12.58
C SER A 31 -1.96 9.60 12.48
N CYS A 32 -2.18 8.98 11.32
CA CYS A 32 -3.26 8.01 11.09
C CYS A 32 -2.81 6.56 11.34
N GLN A 33 -1.54 6.29 11.66
CA GLN A 33 -1.07 4.95 11.98
C GLN A 33 -1.39 4.57 13.42
N HIS A 34 -2.04 3.43 13.61
CA HIS A 34 -2.41 2.89 14.91
C HIS A 34 -1.33 1.96 15.47
N GLU A 35 -1.39 1.68 16.77
CA GLU A 35 -0.44 0.78 17.43
C GLU A 35 -0.44 -0.64 16.86
N CYS A 36 -1.59 -1.08 16.32
CA CYS A 36 -1.75 -2.37 15.64
C CYS A 36 -1.14 -2.40 14.23
N GLY A 37 -0.58 -1.28 13.74
CA GLY A 37 0.06 -1.16 12.43
C GLY A 37 -0.86 -0.69 11.30
N GLY A 38 -2.17 -0.91 11.42
CA GLY A 38 -3.14 -0.43 10.45
C GLY A 38 -3.28 1.10 10.43
N LEU A 39 -3.67 1.64 9.28
CA LEU A 39 -3.98 3.07 9.14
C LEU A 39 -5.47 3.33 8.97
N SER A 40 -5.91 4.47 9.49
CA SER A 40 -7.30 4.92 9.42
C SER A 40 -7.55 5.90 8.27
N ALA A 41 -8.83 6.24 8.04
CA ALA A 41 -9.23 7.22 7.05
C ALA A 41 -8.73 8.64 7.39
N SER A 42 -8.73 8.95 8.70
CA SER A 42 -8.39 10.21 9.34
C SER A 42 -8.11 9.97 10.83
N ILE A 43 -7.58 10.97 11.51
CA ILE A 43 -7.34 10.97 12.96
C ILE A 43 -8.65 10.67 13.70
N GLY A 44 -8.60 9.76 14.68
CA GLY A 44 -9.75 9.36 15.51
C GLY A 44 -10.68 8.32 14.90
N HIS A 45 -10.39 7.83 13.69
CA HIS A 45 -11.13 6.71 13.08
C HIS A 45 -10.39 5.39 13.24
N ASP A 46 -11.13 4.28 13.13
CA ASP A 46 -10.58 2.93 13.20
C ASP A 46 -9.65 2.60 12.02
N PRO A 47 -8.64 1.76 12.24
CA PRO A 47 -7.75 1.30 11.18
C PRO A 47 -8.48 0.35 10.22
N HIS A 48 -8.18 0.46 8.93
CA HIS A 48 -8.74 -0.41 7.91
C HIS A 48 -7.71 -0.72 6.83
N LEU A 49 -7.74 -1.95 6.30
CA LEU A 49 -6.86 -2.41 5.22
C LEU A 49 -6.85 -1.49 3.98
N LEU A 50 -8.01 -0.95 3.58
CA LEU A 50 -8.12 -0.05 2.43
C LEU A 50 -7.32 1.25 2.62
N TYR A 51 -7.39 1.83 3.83
CA TYR A 51 -6.68 3.06 4.14
C TYR A 51 -5.20 2.80 4.42
N THR A 52 -4.87 1.65 5.00
CA THR A 52 -3.51 1.13 5.09
C THR A 52 -2.86 1.05 3.71
N LEU A 53 -3.54 0.45 2.73
CA LEU A 53 -3.07 0.40 1.35
C LEU A 53 -2.90 1.81 0.76
N SER A 54 -3.92 2.66 0.87
CA SER A 54 -3.89 4.02 0.32
C SER A 54 -2.71 4.83 0.87
N ALA A 55 -2.42 4.68 2.17
CA ALA A 55 -1.28 5.33 2.82
C ALA A 55 0.06 4.85 2.27
N VAL A 56 0.26 3.54 2.18
CA VAL A 56 1.49 2.95 1.59
C VAL A 56 1.69 3.45 0.16
N GLN A 57 0.63 3.49 -0.65
CA GLN A 57 0.68 3.99 -2.02
C GLN A 57 1.10 5.47 -2.09
N ILE A 58 0.58 6.32 -1.19
CA ILE A 58 1.00 7.72 -1.11
C ILE A 58 2.48 7.83 -0.74
N GLN A 59 2.94 7.04 0.23
CA GLN A 59 4.35 7.05 0.62
C GLN A 59 5.27 6.58 -0.51
N CYS A 60 4.84 5.61 -1.33
CA CYS A 60 5.53 5.20 -2.55
C CYS A 60 5.57 6.30 -3.61
N LEU A 61 4.47 7.06 -3.81
CA LEU A 61 4.47 8.20 -4.74
C LEU A 61 5.52 9.25 -4.34
N TYR A 62 5.72 9.44 -3.04
CA TYR A 62 6.71 10.38 -2.50
C TYR A 62 8.08 9.78 -2.21
N ASP A 63 8.31 8.50 -2.52
CA ASP A 63 9.53 7.77 -2.17
C ASP A 63 9.94 7.98 -0.69
N SER A 64 8.98 7.74 0.21
CA SER A 64 9.09 8.02 1.65
C SER A 64 8.44 6.93 2.50
N VAL A 65 8.61 5.67 2.09
CA VAL A 65 8.02 4.53 2.80
C VAL A 65 8.57 4.40 4.23
N ASP A 66 9.82 4.81 4.44
CA ASP A 66 10.51 4.81 5.75
C ASP A 66 9.86 5.71 6.80
N ALA A 67 8.92 6.58 6.40
CA ALA A 67 8.16 7.40 7.33
C ALA A 67 7.09 6.62 8.11
N LEU A 68 6.76 5.39 7.70
CA LEU A 68 5.82 4.52 8.41
C LEU A 68 6.55 3.43 9.17
N ASP A 69 5.92 2.91 10.22
CA ASP A 69 6.36 1.66 10.84
C ASP A 69 5.94 0.48 9.93
N VAL A 70 6.81 0.14 8.98
CA VAL A 70 6.55 -0.87 7.94
C VAL A 70 6.36 -2.26 8.56
N ASP A 71 7.14 -2.59 9.58
CA ASP A 71 7.07 -3.90 10.23
C ASP A 71 5.68 -4.12 10.86
N LYS A 72 5.15 -3.10 11.54
CA LYS A 72 3.78 -3.17 12.06
C LYS A 72 2.72 -3.21 10.97
N VAL A 73 2.90 -2.49 9.87
CA VAL A 73 1.98 -2.57 8.72
C VAL A 73 1.94 -4.00 8.17
N VAL A 74 3.09 -4.65 8.05
CA VAL A 74 3.18 -6.05 7.62
C VAL A 74 2.48 -6.97 8.62
N GLU A 75 2.75 -6.83 9.93
CA GLU A 75 2.10 -7.61 10.99
C GLU A 75 0.56 -7.46 10.94
N TYR A 76 0.07 -6.22 10.76
CA TYR A 76 -1.36 -5.94 10.60
C TYR A 76 -1.97 -6.70 9.40
N ILE A 77 -1.31 -6.65 8.25
CA ILE A 77 -1.78 -7.30 7.02
C ILE A 77 -1.73 -8.83 7.17
N GLU A 78 -0.66 -9.38 7.74
CA GLU A 78 -0.51 -10.81 8.00
C GLU A 78 -1.59 -11.32 8.96
N GLY A 79 -1.93 -10.55 10.00
CA GLY A 79 -3.01 -10.88 10.93
C GLY A 79 -4.40 -10.96 10.28
N LEU A 80 -4.60 -10.27 9.15
CA LEU A 80 -5.86 -10.28 8.39
C LEU A 80 -5.94 -11.42 7.37
N GLN A 81 -4.83 -12.12 7.07
CA GLN A 81 -4.83 -13.22 6.12
C GLN A 81 -5.41 -14.48 6.74
N ILE A 82 -6.40 -15.09 6.07
CA ILE A 82 -6.86 -16.44 6.41
C ILE A 82 -5.71 -17.39 6.10
N LYS A 83 -5.19 -18.08 7.13
CA LYS A 83 -4.14 -19.10 6.96
C LYS A 83 -4.70 -20.27 6.15
N MET A 84 -4.43 -20.25 4.85
CA MET A 84 -4.71 -21.38 3.97
C MET A 84 -3.68 -22.50 4.18
N PRO A 85 -4.10 -23.77 4.35
CA PRO A 85 -3.18 -24.90 4.32
C PRO A 85 -2.45 -24.95 2.97
N LYS A 86 -1.11 -25.07 2.98
CA LYS A 86 -0.27 -25.17 1.76
C LYS A 86 -0.77 -26.25 0.78
N GLN A 87 -1.40 -27.31 1.29
CA GLN A 87 -1.91 -28.43 0.50
C GLN A 87 -3.08 -28.04 -0.42
N GLU A 88 -3.91 -27.06 -0.04
CA GLU A 88 -5.02 -26.60 -0.88
C GLU A 88 -4.57 -25.64 -1.99
N MET A 89 -3.43 -24.93 -1.83
CA MET A 89 -2.91 -24.04 -2.86
C MET A 89 -2.51 -24.77 -4.14
N LEU A 90 -2.07 -26.03 -4.05
CA LEU A 90 -1.74 -26.86 -5.22
C LEU A 90 -2.98 -27.31 -6.00
N ASN A 91 -4.16 -27.37 -5.36
CA ASN A 91 -5.43 -27.72 -6.01
C ASN A 91 -6.23 -26.49 -6.52
N ARG A 92 -5.87 -25.27 -6.09
CA ARG A 92 -6.62 -24.03 -6.35
C ARG A 92 -6.26 -23.27 -7.64
N ARG A 93 -5.58 -23.88 -8.63
CA ARG A 93 -5.53 -23.27 -9.99
C ARG A 93 -6.88 -23.33 -10.73
N GLN A 94 -7.85 -24.11 -10.23
CA GLN A 94 -9.16 -24.30 -10.86
C GLN A 94 -10.29 -23.42 -10.31
N PHE A 95 -10.12 -22.76 -9.16
CA PHE A 95 -11.19 -22.04 -8.44
C PHE A 95 -11.02 -20.53 -8.58
N GLN A 96 -11.32 -20.04 -9.78
CA GLN A 96 -11.51 -18.64 -10.07
C GLN A 96 -12.85 -18.20 -9.44
N ALA A 97 -12.88 -17.03 -8.78
CA ALA A 97 -14.07 -16.29 -8.32
C ALA A 97 -14.60 -16.55 -6.88
N ASP A 98 -13.98 -15.90 -5.88
CA ASP A 98 -14.72 -15.34 -4.75
C ASP A 98 -14.54 -13.81 -4.73
N LEU A 99 -15.66 -13.10 -4.89
CA LEU A 99 -15.76 -11.71 -5.30
C LEU A 99 -15.75 -10.73 -4.10
N ALA A 100 -14.59 -10.15 -3.77
CA ALA A 100 -14.42 -8.78 -3.21
C ALA A 100 -12.95 -8.49 -2.86
N THR A 101 -12.20 -9.51 -2.47
CA THR A 101 -10.75 -9.47 -2.23
C THR A 101 -9.86 -9.36 -3.48
N PRO A 102 -10.24 -9.80 -4.70
CA PRO A 102 -9.32 -9.73 -5.82
C PRO A 102 -9.16 -8.31 -6.36
N LEU A 103 -10.06 -7.36 -6.14
CA LEU A 103 -9.86 -6.00 -6.67
C LEU A 103 -8.75 -5.25 -5.90
N ILE A 104 -8.72 -5.40 -4.57
CA ILE A 104 -7.67 -4.86 -3.71
C ILE A 104 -6.36 -5.64 -3.89
N LEU A 105 -6.42 -6.97 -4.05
CA LEU A 105 -5.21 -7.78 -4.27
C LEU A 105 -4.62 -7.61 -5.68
N VAL A 106 -5.46 -7.43 -6.71
CA VAL A 106 -5.03 -7.13 -8.08
C VAL A 106 -4.51 -5.71 -8.18
N THR A 107 -5.13 -4.73 -7.50
CA THR A 107 -4.52 -3.39 -7.39
C THR A 107 -3.25 -3.41 -6.54
N MET A 108 -3.16 -4.21 -5.47
CA MET A 108 -1.91 -4.43 -4.74
C MET A 108 -0.84 -5.04 -5.64
N LEU A 109 -1.14 -6.07 -6.44
CA LEU A 109 -0.18 -6.70 -7.37
C LEU A 109 0.18 -5.81 -8.56
N PHE A 110 -0.75 -5.02 -9.08
CA PHE A 110 -0.49 -4.06 -10.18
C PHE A 110 0.33 -2.88 -9.68
N CYS A 111 0.01 -2.37 -8.48
CA CYS A 111 0.79 -1.38 -7.78
C CYS A 111 2.16 -1.97 -7.42
N PHE A 112 2.26 -3.22 -6.97
CA PHE A 112 3.54 -3.91 -6.74
C PHE A 112 4.35 -4.05 -8.04
N SER A 113 3.72 -4.36 -9.19
CA SER A 113 4.44 -4.49 -10.47
C SER A 113 4.94 -3.15 -11.01
N GLU A 114 4.15 -2.08 -10.89
CA GLU A 114 4.56 -0.74 -11.32
C GLU A 114 5.50 -0.05 -10.32
N ILE A 115 5.33 -0.32 -9.02
CA ILE A 115 6.28 0.07 -7.97
C ILE A 115 7.59 -0.70 -8.14
N GLN A 116 7.58 -2.01 -8.44
CA GLN A 116 8.81 -2.76 -8.76
C GLN A 116 9.48 -2.26 -10.05
N LYS A 117 8.71 -1.85 -11.06
CA LYS A 117 9.28 -1.24 -12.28
C LYS A 117 9.93 0.11 -11.99
N ARG A 118 9.29 0.97 -11.17
CA ARG A 118 9.88 2.25 -10.75
C ARG A 118 11.11 2.04 -9.85
N ILE A 119 11.05 1.14 -8.86
CA ILE A 119 12.20 0.76 -8.02
C ILE A 119 13.38 0.26 -8.87
N ARG A 120 13.15 -0.52 -9.94
CA ARG A 120 14.22 -0.96 -10.86
C ARG A 120 14.86 0.16 -11.67
N THR A 121 14.16 1.28 -11.89
CA THR A 121 14.69 2.41 -12.66
C THR A 121 15.38 3.47 -11.81
N THR A 122 15.02 3.61 -10.52
CA THR A 122 15.68 4.56 -9.60
C THR A 122 16.81 3.95 -8.78
N CYS A 123 16.72 2.66 -8.41
CA CYS A 123 17.79 1.94 -7.72
C CYS A 123 18.55 1.07 -8.72
N GLY A 124 19.61 1.65 -9.31
CA GLY A 124 20.58 0.87 -10.05
C GLY A 124 21.18 -0.23 -9.15
N PHE A 125 20.96 -1.49 -9.53
CA PHE A 125 21.65 -2.70 -9.06
C PHE A 125 21.50 -3.09 -7.57
N ILE A 126 21.18 -4.39 -7.38
CA ILE A 126 21.58 -5.34 -6.30
C ILE A 126 20.38 -6.25 -5.91
N PHE A 127 20.61 -7.57 -6.05
CA PHE A 127 19.78 -8.75 -5.72
C PHE A 127 18.55 -9.02 -6.62
N TRP A 128 18.49 -10.07 -7.45
CA TRP A 128 18.75 -11.50 -7.16
C TRP A 128 19.37 -12.25 -8.38
N THR A 129 20.45 -13.00 -8.12
CA THR A 129 20.59 -14.39 -8.58
C THR A 129 19.94 -15.30 -7.57
#